data_AF-A0A537LRD5-F1
#
_entry.id   AF-A0A537LRD5-F1
#
_cell.length_a   1.000
_cell.length_b   1.000
_cell.length_c   1.000
_cell.angle_alpha   90.00
_cell.angle_beta   90.00
_cell.angle_gamma   90.00
#
_symmetry.space_group_name_H-M   'P 1'
#
loop_
_entity.id
_entity.type
_entity.pdbx_description
1 polymer ?
#
loop_
_entity_poly.entity_id
_entity_poly.type
_entity_poly.pdbx_seq_one_letter_code
_entity_poly.pdbx_strand_id
1 'polypeptide(L)'
;MSEGLFEHNGCHIEPQSQWVPSGRGLRKGWRPKAAVREAGDPGLEYVIAPRDVETFPTKEEADAFMLRWAEAWLERRRLSEALR
;
A
#
# COMPACT_ATOMS: atom_id res chain seq x y z
N MET A 1 -19.49 8.21 -3.02
CA MET A 1 -18.64 8.56 -1.87
C MET A 1 -17.32 7.87 -2.07
N SER A 2 -16.26 8.60 -2.38
CA SER A 2 -14.93 8.04 -2.69
C SER A 2 -14.18 7.77 -1.39
N GLU A 3 -14.66 6.81 -0.60
CA GLU A 3 -13.99 6.36 0.62
C GLU A 3 -12.83 5.45 0.21
N GLY A 4 -11.61 6.00 0.11
CA GLY A 4 -10.43 5.18 -0.19
C GLY A 4 -9.22 5.91 -0.76
N LEU A 5 -9.34 7.20 -1.10
CA LEU A 5 -8.22 7.99 -1.60
C LEU A 5 -7.55 8.73 -0.43
N PHE A 6 -6.29 8.41 -0.16
CA PHE A 6 -5.48 9.09 0.84
C PHE A 6 -4.37 9.88 0.14
N GLU A 7 -4.28 11.19 0.41
CA GLU A 7 -3.25 12.07 -0.16
C GLU A 7 -2.12 12.29 0.86
N HIS A 8 -0.89 11.93 0.49
CA HIS A 8 0.29 12.15 1.34
C HIS A 8 1.53 12.48 0.51
N ASN A 9 2.22 13.57 0.86
CA ASN A 9 3.42 14.05 0.15
C ASN A 9 3.23 14.17 -1.38
N GLY A 10 2.05 14.60 -1.84
CA GLY A 10 1.73 14.71 -3.26
C GLY A 10 1.55 13.34 -3.95
N CYS A 11 1.32 12.27 -3.20
CA CYS A 11 0.94 10.96 -3.72
C CYS A 11 -0.48 10.61 -3.28
N HIS A 12 -1.26 10.02 -4.19
CA HIS A 12 -2.55 9.40 -3.88
C HIS A 12 -2.34 7.92 -3.65
N ILE A 13 -2.74 7.43 -2.48
CA ILE A 13 -2.67 6.03 -2.10
C ILE A 13 -4.08 5.46 -2.12
N GLU A 14 -4.25 4.36 -2.84
CA GLU A 14 -5.50 3.61 -2.94
C GLU A 14 -5.26 2.16 -2.49
N PRO A 15 -5.69 1.77 -1.27
CA PRO A 15 -5.59 0.41 -0.78
C PRO A 15 -6.43 -0.54 -1.63
N GLN A 16 -5.80 -1.62 -2.09
CA GLN A 16 -6.43 -2.62 -2.95
C GLN A 16 -6.06 -4.03 -2.48
N SER A 17 -6.11 -4.29 -1.17
CA SER A 17 -5.75 -5.60 -0.61
C SER A 17 -6.46 -6.74 -1.31
N GLN A 18 -5.74 -7.85 -1.49
CA GLN A 18 -6.18 -9.00 -2.29
C GLN A 18 -6.31 -10.25 -1.45
N TRP A 19 -7.43 -10.94 -1.59
CA TRP A 19 -7.60 -12.27 -1.03
C TRP A 19 -6.63 -13.26 -1.67
N VAL A 20 -5.94 -14.03 -0.83
CA VAL A 20 -5.07 -15.13 -1.25
C VAL A 20 -5.53 -16.44 -0.58
N PRO A 21 -5.74 -17.52 -1.36
CA PRO A 21 -6.03 -18.82 -0.80
C PRO A 21 -4.80 -19.41 -0.12
N SER A 22 -5.00 -20.32 0.84
CA SER A 22 -3.90 -21.08 1.45
C SER A 22 -3.20 -21.95 0.41
N GLY A 23 -1.86 -21.94 0.38
CA GLY A 23 -1.05 -22.79 -0.48
C GLY A 23 0.45 -22.57 -0.31
N ARG A 24 1.29 -23.59 -0.58
CA ARG A 24 2.78 -23.57 -0.51
C ARG A 24 3.37 -22.60 0.53
N GLY A 25 3.05 -22.78 1.80
CA GLY A 25 3.61 -21.98 2.90
C GLY A 25 2.98 -20.60 3.12
N LEU A 26 1.95 -20.22 2.36
CA LEU A 26 1.16 -19.02 2.57
C LEU A 26 -0.12 -19.32 3.35
N ARG A 27 -0.39 -18.51 4.38
CA ARG A 27 -1.65 -18.53 5.11
C ARG A 27 -2.77 -17.92 4.27
N LYS A 28 -4.00 -18.43 4.45
CA LYS A 28 -5.20 -17.84 3.85
C LYS A 28 -5.45 -16.47 4.46
N GLY A 29 -5.84 -15.50 3.65
CA GLY A 29 -6.25 -14.19 4.14
C GLY A 29 -6.10 -13.08 3.10
N TRP A 30 -6.15 -11.84 3.56
CA TRP A 30 -6.00 -10.64 2.76
C TRP A 30 -4.55 -10.17 2.76
N ARG A 31 -3.92 -10.16 1.59
CA ARG A 31 -2.57 -9.63 1.41
C ARG A 31 -2.64 -8.11 1.18
N PRO A 32 -1.95 -7.30 1.99
CA PRO A 32 -1.95 -5.84 1.83
C PRO A 32 -1.23 -5.42 0.56
N LYS A 33 -1.85 -4.52 -0.20
CA LYS A 33 -1.23 -3.83 -1.35
C LYS A 33 -1.97 -2.54 -1.63
N ALA A 34 -1.27 -1.55 -2.19
CA ALA A 34 -1.86 -0.28 -2.60
C ALA A 34 -1.35 0.15 -3.99
N ALA A 35 -2.21 0.82 -4.75
CA ALA A 35 -1.77 1.66 -5.86
C ALA A 35 -1.32 3.01 -5.30
N VAL A 36 -0.25 3.55 -5.87
CA VAL A 36 0.24 4.90 -5.59
C VAL A 36 0.29 5.65 -6.91
N ARG A 37 -0.30 6.84 -6.94
CA ARG A 37 -0.25 7.78 -8.07
C ARG A 37 0.40 9.08 -7.60
N GLU A 38 1.35 9.62 -8.35
CA GLU A 38 1.93 10.93 -8.01
C GLU A 38 1.01 12.04 -8.55
N ALA A 39 0.58 12.97 -7.69
CA ALA A 39 -0.38 14.04 -8.03
C ALA A 39 0.19 15.02 -9.08
N GLY A 40 1.51 15.11 -9.20
CA GLY A 40 2.20 15.93 -10.20
C GLY A 40 2.46 15.23 -11.54
N ASP A 41 2.33 13.91 -11.61
CA ASP A 41 2.51 13.12 -12.83
C ASP A 41 1.47 11.99 -12.89
N PRO A 42 0.29 12.26 -13.49
CA PRO A 42 -0.79 11.28 -13.57
C PRO A 42 -0.45 10.04 -14.41
N GLY A 43 0.72 9.99 -15.08
CA GLY A 43 1.20 8.83 -15.82
C GLY A 43 1.93 7.79 -14.97
N LEU A 44 2.35 8.14 -13.76
CA LEU A 44 3.12 7.25 -12.88
C LEU A 44 2.20 6.64 -11.81
N GLU A 45 1.58 5.51 -12.16
CA GLU A 45 0.94 4.59 -11.21
C GLU A 45 1.85 3.40 -10.95
N TYR A 46 2.10 3.08 -9.68
CA TYR A 46 2.82 1.86 -9.29
C TYR A 46 2.19 1.19 -8.09
N VAL A 47 2.45 -0.11 -7.94
CA VAL A 47 1.92 -0.93 -6.86
C VAL A 47 3.00 -1.15 -5.80
N ILE A 48 2.63 -0.91 -4.55
CA ILE A 48 3.46 -1.24 -3.39
C ILE A 48 2.83 -2.35 -2.58
N ALA A 49 3.68 -3.24 -2.06
CA ALA A 49 3.29 -4.30 -1.15
C ALA A 49 4.44 -4.60 -0.17
N PRO A 50 4.16 -4.79 1.13
CA PRO A 50 5.14 -5.25 2.09
C PRO A 50 5.62 -6.67 1.74
N ARG A 51 6.92 -6.91 1.85
CA ARG A 51 7.52 -8.23 1.61
C ARG A 51 7.37 -9.17 2.81
N ASP A 52 7.46 -8.65 4.01
CA ASP A 52 7.56 -9.43 5.26
C ASP A 52 6.22 -9.56 6.01
N VAL A 53 5.10 -9.28 5.33
CA VAL A 53 3.75 -9.37 5.89
C VAL A 53 3.00 -10.47 5.15
N GLU A 54 2.49 -11.45 5.89
CA GLU A 54 1.77 -12.60 5.33
C GLU A 54 0.37 -12.19 4.83
N THR A 55 -0.61 -12.14 5.74
CA THR A 55 -2.02 -11.90 5.42
C THR A 55 -2.80 -11.45 6.66
N PHE A 56 -3.90 -10.72 6.45
CA PHE A 56 -4.86 -10.33 7.49
C PHE A 56 -6.17 -11.13 7.40
N PRO A 57 -6.88 -11.33 8.52
CA PRO A 57 -8.21 -11.93 8.54
C PRO A 57 -9.25 -11.21 7.67
N THR A 58 -9.25 -9.88 7.65
CA THR A 58 -10.25 -9.06 6.92
C THR A 58 -9.59 -8.11 5.92
N LYS A 59 -10.38 -7.62 4.94
CA LYS A 59 -9.89 -6.67 3.94
C LYS A 59 -9.59 -5.32 4.58
N GLU A 60 -10.44 -4.91 5.52
CA GLU A 60 -10.36 -3.65 6.24
C GLU A 60 -9.08 -3.57 7.08
N GLU A 61 -8.71 -4.66 7.76
CA GLU A 61 -7.45 -4.75 8.51
C GLU A 61 -6.22 -4.66 7.59
N ALA A 62 -6.26 -5.35 6.44
CA ALA A 62 -5.19 -5.29 5.45
C ALA A 62 -5.04 -3.89 4.85
N ASP A 63 -6.15 -3.23 4.50
CA ASP A 63 -6.17 -1.89 3.92
C ASP A 63 -5.70 -0.84 4.95
N ALA A 64 -6.19 -0.91 6.19
CA ALA A 64 -5.74 -0.02 7.26
C ALA A 64 -4.26 -0.19 7.60
N PHE A 65 -3.75 -1.43 7.58
CA PHE A 65 -2.32 -1.68 7.69
C PHE A 65 -1.55 -1.09 6.51
N MET A 66 -2.05 -1.29 5.29
CA MET A 66 -1.40 -0.85 4.06
C MET A 66 -1.27 0.67 4.00
N LEU A 67 -2.28 1.42 4.45
CA LEU A 67 -2.22 2.88 4.54
C LEU A 67 -1.06 3.36 5.42
N ARG A 68 -1.01 2.89 6.68
CA ARG A 68 0.08 3.24 7.61
C ARG A 68 1.45 2.83 7.09
N TRP A 69 1.53 1.67 6.44
CA TRP A 69 2.78 1.20 5.85
C TRP A 69 3.22 2.08 4.67
N ALA A 70 2.28 2.47 3.80
CA ALA A 70 2.53 3.30 2.63
C ALA A 70 2.99 4.71 3.03
N GLU A 71 2.37 5.31 4.04
CA GLU A 71 2.82 6.58 4.65
C GLU A 71 4.28 6.49 5.09
N ALA A 72 4.63 5.50 5.91
CA ALA A 72 5.99 5.32 6.39
C ALA A 72 6.99 4.98 5.27
N TRP A 73 6.55 4.34 4.20
CA TRP A 73 7.36 4.07 3.02
C TRP A 73 7.65 5.36 2.23
N LEU A 74 6.63 6.21 2.01
CA LEU A 74 6.78 7.51 1.34
C LEU A 74 7.71 8.44 2.12
N GLU A 75 7.57 8.52 3.45
CA GLU A 75 8.47 9.30 4.32
C GLU A 75 9.94 8.87 4.14
N ARG A 76 10.20 7.55 4.16
CA ARG A 76 11.55 7.01 3.96
C ARG A 76 12.10 7.29 2.57
N ARG A 77 11.27 7.19 1.54
CA ARG A 77 11.65 7.50 0.14
C ARG A 77 12.05 8.97 0.02
N ARG A 78 11.25 9.88 0.56
CA ARG A 78 11.53 11.32 0.56
C ARG A 78 12.84 11.65 1.28
N LEU A 79 13.07 11.06 2.46
CA LEU A 79 14.34 11.25 3.19
C LEU A 79 15.54 10.75 2.37
N SER A 80 15.38 9.64 1.66
CA SER A 80 16.44 9.08 0.81
C SER A 80 16.72 9.96 -0.42
N GLU A 81 15.70 10.57 -1.01
CA GLU A 81 15.83 11.52 -2.12
C GLU A 81 16.43 12.86 -1.66
N ALA A 82 16.12 13.33 -0.45
CA ALA A 82 16.69 14.55 0.12
C ALA A 82 18.17 14.43 0.52
N LEU A 83 18.68 13.21 0.67
CA LEU A 83 20.09 12.92 0.98
C LEU A 83 20.94 12.67 -0.28
N ARG A 84 20.35 12.72 -1.47
CA ARG A 84 21.05 12.69 -2.77
C ARG A 84 21.32 14.09 -3.28
#